data_AF-K1S075-F1
#
_entry.id   AF-K1S075-F1
#
_cell.length_a   1.000
_cell.length_b   1.000
_cell.length_c   1.000
_cell.angle_alpha   90.00
_cell.angle_beta   90.00
_cell.angle_gamma   90.00
#
_symmetry.space_group_name_H-M   'P 1'
#
loop_
_entity.id
_entity.type
_entity.pdbx_description
1 polymer ?
#
loop_
_entity_poly.entity_id
_entity_poly.type
_entity_poly.pdbx_seq_one_letter_code
_entity_poly.pdbx_strand_id
1 'polypeptide(L)'
;MWEHFQEGVKPHADIPAPSPAKDLNQKWFDPQWRAEYLDWYVAHSSLKADILPVANTQLGPGSLAAILGGVFEGGEDTIWIHPDPDFNDEIVFNPEHPNWILHKELLKACKAKANGHYYVGMPDLMEGLDVLAALKGTDKVLLDTVMQPEVLEQQMQQINDIYFKVFDELYDIIREGD
;
A
#
# COMPACT_ATOMS: atom_id res chain seq x y z
N MET A 1 2.92 -14.71 7.39
CA MET A 1 3.99 -13.73 7.67
C MET A 1 5.30 -14.39 7.30
N TRP A 2 6.08 -13.82 6.38
CA TRP A 2 7.34 -14.41 5.94
C TRP A 2 8.39 -14.17 7.03
N GLU A 3 8.88 -15.24 7.65
CA GLU A 3 9.80 -15.14 8.78
C GLU A 3 11.20 -14.72 8.30
N HIS A 4 11.69 -13.61 8.84
CA HIS A 4 13.03 -13.09 8.65
C HIS A 4 13.73 -13.06 10.02
N PHE A 5 15.05 -13.09 10.03
CA PHE A 5 15.84 -13.04 11.26
C PHE A 5 16.56 -11.70 11.34
N GLN A 6 16.39 -10.97 12.43
CA GLN A 6 17.18 -9.76 12.73
C GLN A 6 18.16 -9.98 13.89
N GLU A 7 17.96 -11.03 14.68
CA GLU A 7 18.86 -11.43 15.76
C GLU A 7 19.88 -12.47 15.28
N GLY A 8 21.14 -12.33 15.71
CA GLY A 8 22.21 -13.29 15.39
C GLY A 8 22.63 -13.31 13.92
N VAL A 9 22.21 -12.33 13.12
CA VAL A 9 22.54 -12.21 11.70
C VAL A 9 23.54 -11.07 11.48
N LYS A 10 24.38 -11.20 10.46
CA LYS A 10 25.27 -10.12 10.02
C LYS A 10 24.54 -9.28 8.96
N PRO A 11 24.39 -7.96 9.14
CA PRO A 11 23.82 -7.10 8.12
C PRO A 11 24.62 -7.18 6.81
N HIS A 12 23.92 -7.07 5.67
CA HIS A 12 24.61 -7.07 4.37
C HIS A 12 25.27 -5.70 4.07
N ALA A 13 24.76 -4.63 4.68
CA ALA A 13 25.27 -3.27 4.59
C ALA A 13 25.17 -2.56 5.95
N ASP A 14 26.07 -1.61 6.21
CA ASP A 14 26.11 -0.80 7.43
C ASP A 14 25.16 0.40 7.29
N ILE A 15 23.86 0.12 7.31
CA ILE A 15 22.81 1.14 7.24
C ILE A 15 22.41 1.51 8.68
N PRO A 16 22.50 2.79 9.10
CA PRO A 16 22.07 3.17 10.44
C PRO A 16 20.56 3.08 10.58
N ALA A 17 20.08 2.66 11.76
CA ALA A 17 18.65 2.76 12.08
C ALA A 17 18.21 4.24 12.10
N PRO A 18 17.03 4.59 11.55
CA PRO A 18 16.51 5.94 11.67
C PRO A 18 16.20 6.28 13.13
N SER A 19 16.08 7.58 13.42
CA SER A 19 15.52 8.00 14.71
C SER A 19 14.12 7.40 14.90
N PRO A 20 13.71 7.06 16.13
CA PRO A 20 12.36 6.60 16.41
C PRO A 20 11.32 7.57 15.82
N ALA A 21 10.26 7.04 15.22
CA ALA A 21 9.15 7.85 14.72
C ALA A 21 8.58 8.72 15.85
N LYS A 22 8.24 9.97 15.53
CA LYS A 22 7.64 10.91 16.49
C LYS A 22 6.27 10.45 16.97
N ASP A 23 5.49 9.88 16.05
CA ASP A 23 4.13 9.39 16.26
C ASP A 23 3.76 8.35 15.19
N LEU A 24 2.54 7.81 15.27
CA LEU A 24 2.03 6.82 14.32
C LEU A 24 1.84 7.41 12.91
N ASN A 25 1.53 8.69 12.78
CA ASN A 25 1.41 9.33 11.47
C ASN A 25 2.74 9.33 10.74
N GLN A 26 3.84 9.69 11.43
CA GLN A 26 5.17 9.60 10.83
C GLN A 26 5.55 8.15 10.54
N LYS A 27 5.30 7.23 11.48
CA LYS A 27 5.62 5.81 11.32
C LYS A 27 5.01 5.22 10.04
N TRP A 28 3.77 5.57 9.73
CA TRP A 28 3.01 4.96 8.65
C TRP A 28 2.98 5.79 7.35
N PHE A 29 2.92 7.12 7.47
CA PHE A 29 2.57 8.01 6.36
C PHE A 29 3.64 9.06 6.02
N ASP A 30 4.84 9.00 6.60
CA ASP A 30 6.00 9.78 6.15
C ASP A 30 6.85 8.94 5.18
N PRO A 31 6.84 9.23 3.86
CA PRO A 31 7.60 8.47 2.87
C PRO A 31 9.09 8.36 3.15
N GLN A 32 9.70 9.43 3.68
CA GLN A 32 11.15 9.47 3.88
C GLN A 32 11.53 8.64 5.09
N TRP A 33 10.83 8.83 6.20
CA TRP A 33 11.06 8.03 7.40
C TRP A 33 10.80 6.54 7.13
N ARG A 34 9.71 6.21 6.42
CA ARG A 34 9.38 4.83 6.03
C ARG A 34 10.47 4.22 5.15
N ALA A 35 10.96 4.95 4.16
CA ALA A 35 12.02 4.47 3.29
C ALA A 35 13.33 4.24 4.05
N GLU A 36 13.70 5.14 4.98
CA GLU A 36 14.86 4.95 5.87
C GLU A 36 14.72 3.71 6.75
N TYR A 37 13.55 3.52 7.34
CA TYR A 37 13.25 2.36 8.16
C TYR A 37 13.33 1.06 7.36
N LEU A 38 12.73 1.01 6.17
CA LEU A 38 12.71 -0.17 5.31
C LEU A 38 14.10 -0.53 4.79
N ASP A 39 14.91 0.46 4.43
CA ASP A 39 16.31 0.28 4.01
C ASP A 39 17.14 -0.35 5.13
N TRP A 40 17.06 0.22 6.34
CA TRP A 40 17.68 -0.37 7.53
C TRP A 40 17.16 -1.79 7.80
N TYR A 41 15.83 -1.96 7.78
CA TYR A 41 15.17 -3.21 8.12
C TYR A 41 15.61 -4.35 7.19
N VAL A 42 15.60 -4.12 5.87
CA VAL A 42 16.03 -5.13 4.89
C VAL A 42 17.54 -5.36 5.00
N ALA A 43 18.34 -4.32 5.26
CA ALA A 43 19.78 -4.45 5.47
C ALA A 43 20.17 -5.35 6.64
N HIS A 44 19.34 -5.34 7.69
CA HIS A 44 19.55 -6.07 8.94
C HIS A 44 18.75 -7.37 9.03
N SER A 45 18.09 -7.76 7.93
CA SER A 45 17.28 -8.98 7.89
C SER A 45 18.02 -10.09 7.13
N SER A 46 18.04 -11.29 7.69
CA SER A 46 18.32 -12.52 6.95
C SER A 46 17.01 -13.19 6.57
N LEU A 47 16.78 -13.30 5.27
CA LEU A 47 15.59 -13.91 4.69
C LEU A 47 15.80 -15.39 4.35
N LYS A 48 17.00 -15.91 4.67
CA LYS A 48 17.49 -17.23 4.23
C LYS A 48 17.41 -17.35 2.67
N ALA A 49 17.81 -18.47 2.11
CA ALA A 49 17.97 -18.58 0.64
C ALA A 49 16.63 -18.70 -0.12
N ASP A 50 15.50 -18.76 0.57
CA ASP A 50 14.19 -19.09 -0.02
C ASP A 50 13.26 -17.89 -0.22
N ILE A 51 13.67 -16.69 0.23
CA ILE A 51 12.83 -15.48 0.22
C ILE A 51 13.63 -14.31 -0.36
N LEU A 52 13.05 -13.63 -1.36
CA LEU A 52 13.64 -12.43 -1.94
C LEU A 52 13.61 -11.25 -0.95
N PRO A 53 14.65 -10.40 -0.92
CA PRO A 53 14.61 -9.16 -0.17
C PRO A 53 13.65 -8.17 -0.83
N VAL A 54 12.50 -7.96 -0.17
CA VAL A 54 11.45 -7.05 -0.64
C VAL A 54 11.09 -6.08 0.48
N ALA A 55 11.22 -4.78 0.22
CA ALA A 55 10.74 -3.74 1.13
C ALA A 55 9.20 -3.72 1.15
N ASN A 56 8.63 -3.80 2.35
CA ASN A 56 7.19 -3.78 2.55
C ASN A 56 6.66 -2.33 2.52
N THR A 57 6.06 -1.95 1.41
CA THR A 57 5.51 -0.60 1.16
C THR A 57 4.02 -0.49 1.47
N GLN A 58 3.44 -1.49 2.15
CA GLN A 58 2.02 -1.56 2.43
C GLN A 58 1.53 -0.32 3.21
N LEU A 59 0.40 0.24 2.78
CA LEU A 59 -0.31 1.34 3.46
C LEU A 59 -1.64 0.87 4.04
N GLY A 60 -1.68 -0.39 4.51
CA GLY A 60 -2.89 -1.05 4.98
C GLY A 60 -3.51 -1.97 3.93
N PRO A 61 -4.44 -2.85 4.34
CA PRO A 61 -5.17 -3.72 3.42
C PRO A 61 -6.22 -2.88 2.67
N GLY A 62 -6.06 -2.72 1.36
CA GLY A 62 -7.06 -2.04 0.51
C GLY A 62 -6.65 -0.65 0.05
N SER A 63 -5.39 -0.48 -0.34
CA SER A 63 -4.85 0.80 -0.78
C SER A 63 -5.65 1.47 -1.89
N LEU A 64 -6.30 0.70 -2.77
CA LEU A 64 -7.15 1.25 -3.82
C LEU A 64 -8.38 1.97 -3.25
N ALA A 65 -8.99 1.44 -2.19
CA ALA A 65 -10.11 2.12 -1.52
C ALA A 65 -9.66 3.48 -0.92
N ALA A 66 -8.46 3.52 -0.32
CA ALA A 66 -7.90 4.78 0.17
C ALA A 66 -7.51 5.75 -0.96
N ILE A 67 -7.03 5.25 -2.11
CA ILE A 67 -6.76 6.06 -3.31
C ILE A 67 -8.06 6.67 -3.85
N LEU A 68 -9.18 5.96 -3.74
CA LEU A 68 -10.50 6.36 -4.22
C LEU A 68 -11.32 7.22 -3.23
N GLY A 69 -10.75 7.60 -2.08
CA GLY A 69 -11.39 8.51 -1.13
C GLY A 69 -11.41 8.03 0.32
N GLY A 70 -11.10 6.75 0.56
CA GLY A 70 -11.03 6.20 1.92
C GLY A 70 -10.00 6.92 2.80
N VAL A 71 -10.26 6.95 4.11
CA VAL A 71 -9.45 7.69 5.09
C VAL A 71 -8.51 6.74 5.82
N PHE A 72 -7.20 7.04 5.80
CA PHE A 72 -6.21 6.29 6.56
C PHE A 72 -6.23 6.62 8.05
N GLU A 73 -6.09 5.59 8.88
CA GLU A 73 -5.81 5.71 10.30
C GLU A 73 -4.67 4.76 10.70
N GLY A 74 -3.59 5.31 11.28
CA GLY A 74 -2.48 4.51 11.78
C GLY A 74 -2.77 3.93 13.15
N GLY A 75 -2.79 2.60 13.27
CA GLY A 75 -2.81 1.85 14.53
C GLY A 75 -1.40 1.51 15.04
N GLU A 76 -1.28 0.81 16.16
CA GLU A 76 0.03 0.44 16.71
C GLU A 76 0.78 -0.55 15.81
N ASP A 77 0.05 -1.52 15.24
CA ASP A 77 0.56 -2.65 14.45
C ASP A 77 -0.06 -2.73 13.04
N THR A 78 -1.00 -1.86 12.69
CA THR A 78 -1.73 -1.89 11.41
C THR A 78 -2.12 -0.48 10.93
N ILE A 79 -2.59 -0.39 9.69
CA ILE A 79 -3.24 0.80 9.14
C ILE A 79 -4.68 0.42 8.81
N TRP A 80 -5.64 1.19 9.32
CA TRP A 80 -7.06 1.05 9.00
C TRP A 80 -7.44 1.99 7.85
N ILE A 81 -8.35 1.53 7.01
CA ILE A 81 -8.95 2.32 5.94
C ILE A 81 -10.44 2.42 6.23
N HIS A 82 -10.90 3.64 6.49
CA HIS A 82 -12.30 3.93 6.72
C HIS A 82 -12.98 4.37 5.42
N PRO A 83 -14.27 4.07 5.25
CA PRO A 83 -15.04 4.61 4.14
C PRO A 83 -14.99 6.13 4.09
N ASP A 84 -15.08 6.69 2.89
CA ASP A 84 -15.30 8.13 2.72
C ASP A 84 -16.67 8.51 3.32
N PRO A 85 -16.73 9.41 4.32
CA PRO A 85 -18.00 9.83 4.91
C PRO A 85 -18.93 10.50 3.90
N ASP A 86 -18.39 11.04 2.81
CA ASP A 86 -19.11 11.77 1.77
C ASP A 86 -19.31 10.94 0.48
N PHE A 87 -19.08 9.61 0.55
CA PHE A 87 -19.22 8.72 -0.62
C PHE A 87 -20.62 8.81 -1.24
N ASN A 88 -20.67 9.12 -2.53
CA ASN A 88 -21.89 9.42 -3.28
C ASN A 88 -22.22 8.40 -4.38
N ASP A 89 -21.66 7.18 -4.28
CA ASP A 89 -21.73 6.10 -5.28
C ASP A 89 -20.99 6.38 -6.61
N GLU A 90 -20.30 7.52 -6.76
CA GLU A 90 -19.44 7.78 -7.91
C GLU A 90 -18.00 7.29 -7.68
N ILE A 91 -17.49 6.47 -8.59
CA ILE A 91 -16.14 5.91 -8.52
C ILE A 91 -15.27 6.64 -9.54
N VAL A 92 -14.52 7.64 -9.05
CA VAL A 92 -13.68 8.50 -9.89
C VAL A 92 -12.26 8.52 -9.38
N PHE A 93 -11.31 8.17 -10.24
CA PHE A 93 -9.90 8.29 -9.93
C PHE A 93 -9.46 9.76 -9.95
N ASN A 94 -8.95 10.24 -8.81
CA ASN A 94 -8.37 11.57 -8.69
C ASN A 94 -6.82 11.51 -8.65
N PRO A 95 -6.11 11.95 -9.71
CA PRO A 95 -4.64 11.93 -9.75
C PRO A 95 -3.97 12.90 -8.76
N GLU A 96 -4.74 13.80 -8.15
CA GLU A 96 -4.29 14.74 -7.12
C GLU A 96 -4.68 14.29 -5.70
N HIS A 97 -5.30 13.11 -5.55
CA HIS A 97 -5.71 12.62 -4.24
C HIS A 97 -4.50 12.42 -3.31
N PRO A 98 -4.54 12.91 -2.05
CA PRO A 98 -3.39 12.82 -1.14
C PRO A 98 -2.88 11.39 -0.94
N ASN A 99 -3.79 10.41 -0.82
CA ASN A 99 -3.39 9.01 -0.64
C ASN A 99 -2.71 8.45 -1.89
N TRP A 100 -3.12 8.86 -3.09
CA TRP A 100 -2.44 8.47 -4.32
C TRP A 100 -1.02 9.03 -4.40
N ILE A 101 -0.87 10.30 -4.08
CA ILE A 101 0.43 10.96 -4.02
C ILE A 101 1.32 10.28 -2.98
N LEU A 102 0.78 9.97 -1.80
CA LEU A 102 1.50 9.30 -0.72
C LEU A 102 2.09 7.95 -1.16
N HIS A 103 1.32 7.11 -1.86
CA HIS A 103 1.82 5.85 -2.42
C HIS A 103 3.02 6.09 -3.34
N LYS A 104 2.88 6.99 -4.32
CA LYS A 104 3.95 7.28 -5.28
C LYS A 104 5.22 7.80 -4.59
N GLU A 105 5.08 8.72 -3.64
CA GLU A 105 6.21 9.30 -2.93
C GLU A 105 6.94 8.26 -2.07
N LEU A 106 6.20 7.36 -1.42
CA LEU A 106 6.78 6.24 -0.70
C LEU A 106 7.54 5.28 -1.64
N LEU A 107 6.93 4.87 -2.76
CA LEU A 107 7.57 3.93 -3.68
C LEU A 107 8.85 4.53 -4.28
N LYS A 108 8.83 5.81 -4.68
CA LYS A 108 10.02 6.53 -5.15
C LYS A 108 11.11 6.61 -4.09
N ALA A 109 10.74 6.96 -2.85
CA ALA A 109 11.69 7.04 -1.75
C ALA A 109 12.35 5.67 -1.45
N CYS A 110 11.55 4.60 -1.44
CA CYS A 110 12.06 3.24 -1.27
C CYS A 110 12.95 2.81 -2.45
N LYS A 111 12.55 3.12 -3.69
CA LYS A 111 13.31 2.79 -4.90
C LYS A 111 14.66 3.49 -4.94
N ALA A 112 14.72 4.76 -4.54
CA ALA A 112 15.95 5.52 -4.46
C ALA A 112 16.95 4.92 -3.44
N LYS A 113 16.46 4.36 -2.33
CA LYS A 113 17.30 3.70 -1.32
C LYS A 113 17.70 2.27 -1.69
N ALA A 114 16.79 1.54 -2.34
CA ALA A 114 17.01 0.16 -2.72
C ALA A 114 18.32 -0.06 -3.47
N ASN A 115 18.64 0.81 -4.44
CA ASN A 115 19.92 0.85 -5.15
C ASN A 115 20.42 -0.55 -5.61
N GLY A 116 19.50 -1.43 -6.01
CA GLY A 116 19.78 -2.80 -6.45
C GLY A 116 20.08 -3.83 -5.33
N HIS A 117 20.01 -3.44 -4.05
CA HIS A 117 20.23 -4.33 -2.90
C HIS A 117 18.98 -5.14 -2.53
N TYR A 118 17.80 -4.62 -2.83
CA TYR A 118 16.53 -5.27 -2.58
C TYR A 118 15.45 -4.77 -3.56
N TYR A 119 14.36 -5.50 -3.68
CA TYR A 119 13.20 -5.10 -4.48
C TYR A 119 12.26 -4.21 -3.66
N VAL A 120 11.56 -3.29 -4.31
CA VAL A 120 10.46 -2.55 -3.69
C VAL A 120 9.16 -3.30 -3.93
N GLY A 121 8.41 -3.62 -2.87
CA GLY A 121 7.15 -4.33 -2.99
C GLY A 121 6.06 -3.47 -3.62
N MET A 122 5.18 -4.10 -4.40
CA MET A 122 3.90 -3.50 -4.79
C MET A 122 2.99 -3.42 -3.54
N PRO A 123 2.41 -2.27 -3.21
CA PRO A 123 1.42 -2.18 -2.15
C PRO A 123 0.19 -3.03 -2.49
N ASP A 124 -0.49 -3.50 -1.47
CA ASP A 124 -1.75 -4.24 -1.54
C ASP A 124 -2.85 -3.27 -1.92
N LEU A 125 -3.22 -3.31 -3.19
CA LEU A 125 -4.27 -2.48 -3.75
C LEU A 125 -5.66 -2.99 -3.37
N MET A 126 -5.86 -4.31 -3.38
CA MET A 126 -7.17 -4.98 -3.47
C MET A 126 -7.95 -4.59 -4.74
N GLU A 127 -8.90 -5.43 -5.15
CA GLU A 127 -9.69 -5.25 -6.37
C GLU A 127 -11.18 -5.58 -6.18
N GLY A 128 -12.00 -5.18 -7.15
CA GLY A 128 -13.39 -5.60 -7.26
C GLY A 128 -14.26 -5.32 -6.03
N LEU A 129 -14.91 -6.38 -5.53
CA LEU A 129 -15.98 -6.27 -4.53
C LEU A 129 -15.47 -5.81 -3.16
N ASP A 130 -14.24 -6.15 -2.79
CA ASP A 130 -13.69 -5.77 -1.49
C ASP A 130 -13.41 -4.26 -1.42
N VAL A 131 -12.93 -3.67 -2.52
CA VAL A 131 -12.75 -2.21 -2.64
C VAL A 131 -14.11 -1.51 -2.56
N LEU A 132 -15.13 -2.05 -3.23
CA LEU A 132 -16.48 -1.49 -3.17
C LEU A 132 -17.06 -1.58 -1.76
N ALA A 133 -16.84 -2.69 -1.06
CA ALA A 133 -17.26 -2.85 0.33
C ALA A 133 -16.53 -1.89 1.28
N ALA A 134 -15.26 -1.60 1.03
CA ALA A 134 -14.49 -0.62 1.78
C ALA A 134 -14.96 0.83 1.53
N LEU A 135 -15.46 1.14 0.33
CA LEU A 135 -15.99 2.48 0.00
C LEU A 135 -17.43 2.69 0.48
N LYS A 136 -18.30 1.69 0.26
CA LYS A 136 -19.75 1.83 0.46
C LYS A 136 -20.25 1.25 1.79
N GLY A 137 -19.51 0.32 2.37
CA GLY A 137 -19.94 -0.53 3.48
C GLY A 137 -20.42 -1.91 2.98
N THR A 138 -19.98 -2.96 3.68
CA THR A 138 -20.24 -4.36 3.33
C THR A 138 -21.74 -4.70 3.29
N ASP A 139 -22.53 -4.15 4.22
CA ASP A 139 -23.97 -4.39 4.29
C ASP A 139 -24.70 -3.89 3.04
N LYS A 140 -24.37 -2.68 2.58
CA LYS A 140 -24.94 -2.11 1.35
C LYS A 140 -24.52 -2.90 0.12
N VAL A 141 -23.24 -3.25 0.02
CA VAL A 141 -22.74 -4.07 -1.11
C VAL A 141 -23.46 -5.41 -1.17
N LEU A 142 -23.64 -6.09 -0.04
CA LEU A 142 -24.38 -7.34 0.01
C LEU A 142 -25.85 -7.16 -0.41
N LEU A 143 -26.51 -6.08 0.00
CA LEU A 143 -27.88 -5.78 -0.46
C LEU A 143 -27.94 -5.51 -1.97
N ASP A 144 -26.96 -4.78 -2.51
CA ASP A 144 -26.90 -4.46 -3.94
C ASP A 144 -26.71 -5.70 -4.81
N THR A 145 -26.06 -6.77 -4.32
CA THR A 145 -25.97 -8.05 -5.05
C THR A 145 -27.35 -8.65 -5.39
N VAL A 146 -28.37 -8.34 -4.60
CA VAL A 146 -29.75 -8.82 -4.80
C VAL A 146 -30.62 -7.75 -5.44
N MET A 147 -30.48 -6.51 -4.98
CA MET A 147 -31.40 -5.42 -5.33
C MET A 147 -31.05 -4.75 -6.66
N GLN A 148 -29.76 -4.65 -7.00
CA GLN A 148 -29.25 -3.90 -8.14
C GLN A 148 -27.98 -4.56 -8.75
N PRO A 149 -28.03 -5.85 -9.12
CA PRO A 149 -26.84 -6.59 -9.54
C PRO A 149 -26.13 -5.99 -10.75
N GLU A 150 -26.86 -5.41 -11.71
CA GLU A 150 -26.28 -4.78 -12.90
C GLU A 150 -25.53 -3.49 -12.57
N VAL A 151 -26.00 -2.72 -11.58
CA VAL A 151 -25.31 -1.50 -11.11
C VAL A 151 -24.04 -1.88 -10.36
N LEU A 152 -24.12 -2.90 -9.51
CA LEU A 152 -22.97 -3.44 -8.79
C LEU A 152 -21.88 -3.93 -9.75
N GLU A 153 -22.26 -4.67 -10.80
CA GLU A 153 -21.33 -5.16 -11.82
C GLU A 153 -20.64 -3.99 -12.56
N GLN A 154 -21.38 -2.93 -12.89
CA GLN A 154 -20.81 -1.73 -13.49
C GLN A 154 -19.80 -1.03 -12.55
N GLN A 155 -20.13 -0.89 -11.27
CA GLN A 155 -19.22 -0.31 -10.27
C GLN A 155 -17.95 -1.17 -10.08
N MET A 156 -18.09 -2.49 -10.07
CA MET A 156 -16.94 -3.40 -10.03
C MET A 156 -16.04 -3.26 -11.26
N GLN A 157 -16.64 -3.11 -12.46
CA GLN A 157 -15.85 -2.87 -13.66
C GLN A 157 -15.10 -1.53 -13.61
N GLN A 158 -15.72 -0.47 -13.10
CA GLN A 158 -15.06 0.82 -12.89
C GLN A 158 -13.86 0.70 -11.94
N ILE A 159 -14.02 -0.04 -10.83
CA ILE A 159 -12.91 -0.33 -9.90
C ILE A 159 -11.78 -1.08 -10.62
N ASN A 160 -12.11 -2.10 -11.41
CA ASN A 160 -11.11 -2.90 -12.12
C ASN A 160 -10.33 -2.07 -13.16
N ASP A 161 -11.02 -1.20 -13.90
CA ASP A 161 -10.38 -0.31 -14.87
C ASP A 161 -9.38 0.64 -14.18
N ILE A 162 -9.75 1.16 -13.01
CA ILE A 162 -8.87 2.00 -12.19
C ILE A 162 -7.74 1.16 -11.57
N TYR A 163 -8.02 -0.06 -11.10
CA TYR A 163 -7.04 -0.97 -10.54
C TYR A 163 -5.88 -1.18 -11.51
N PHE A 164 -6.15 -1.55 -12.77
CA PHE A 164 -5.09 -1.79 -13.74
C PHE A 164 -4.27 -0.53 -14.01
N LYS A 165 -4.93 0.63 -14.13
CA LYS A 165 -4.23 1.91 -14.28
C LYS A 165 -3.30 2.20 -13.08
N VAL A 166 -3.81 2.07 -11.86
CA VAL A 166 -3.05 2.30 -10.62
C VAL A 166 -1.91 1.30 -10.51
N PHE A 167 -2.17 0.02 -10.79
CA PHE A 167 -1.17 -1.04 -10.77
C PHE A 167 -0.03 -0.75 -11.74
N ASP A 168 -0.35 -0.43 -13.01
CA ASP A 168 0.66 -0.13 -14.03
C ASP A 168 1.49 1.09 -13.64
N GLU A 169 0.86 2.18 -13.20
CA GLU A 169 1.55 3.41 -12.79
C GLU A 169 2.46 3.19 -11.56
N LEU A 170 2.04 2.38 -10.58
CA LEU A 170 2.89 2.04 -9.43
C LEU A 170 3.99 1.05 -9.80
N TYR A 171 3.70 0.10 -10.70
CA TYR A 171 4.65 -0.90 -11.15
C TYR A 171 5.81 -0.25 -11.90
N ASP A 172 5.53 0.75 -12.75
CA ASP A 172 6.53 1.54 -13.45
C ASP A 172 7.51 2.26 -12.51
N ILE A 173 7.10 2.58 -11.28
CA ILE A 173 7.99 3.19 -10.28
C ILE A 173 8.96 2.15 -9.70
N ILE A 174 8.49 0.91 -9.46
CA ILE A 174 9.23 -0.08 -8.67
C ILE A 174 9.95 -1.14 -9.50
N ARG A 175 9.56 -1.35 -10.75
CA ARG A 175 10.13 -2.38 -11.64
C ARG A 175 11.66 -2.30 -11.73
N GLU A 176 12.31 -3.46 -11.86
CA GLU A 176 13.75 -3.56 -12.07
C GLU A 176 14.05 -3.83 -13.54
N GLY A 177 15.00 -3.10 -14.13
CA GLY A 177 15.31 -3.19 -15.56
C GLY A 177 14.42 -2.31 -16.44
N ASP A 178 14.69 -2.36 -17.75
CA ASP A 178 13.92 -1.68 -18.81
C ASP A 178 12.72 -2.52 -19.27
#